data_AF-A0A959RH50-F1
#
_entry.id   AF-A0A959RH50-F1
#
_cell.length_a   1.000
_cell.length_b   1.000
_cell.length_c   1.000
_cell.angle_alpha   90.00
_cell.angle_beta   90.00
_cell.angle_gamma   90.00
#
_symmetry.space_group_name_H-M   'P 1'
#
loop_
_entity.id
_entity.type
_entity.pdbx_description
1 polymer ?
#
loop_
_entity_poly.entity_id
_entity_poly.type
_entity_poly.pdbx_seq_one_letter_code
_entity_poly.pdbx_strand_id
1 'polypeptide(L)'
;MYSIVIKKLYIELAAKEMIRVLKPGGRISTSVWCIPDKNFWVTAMGSTINRIMQIPPQPPDAPGMFRCAESGMIEDLFKNLGLKNTSEVEVCGELDCGTAEIYWNMMTDIAAPFVAALSNADEETIIKIKSEVTEILNQKFPDGKVVIDGNSFVISGEK
;
A
#
# COMPACT_ATOMS: atom_id res chain seq x y z
N MET A 1 1.51 -16.44 -20.07
CA MET A 1 2.68 -16.92 -19.30
C MET A 1 3.87 -15.95 -19.31
N TYR A 2 4.12 -15.17 -20.37
CA TYR A 2 5.25 -14.24 -20.44
C TYR A 2 5.14 -12.97 -19.55
N SER A 3 3.93 -12.44 -19.29
CA SER A 3 3.75 -11.20 -18.48
C SER A 3 4.22 -11.34 -17.02
N ILE A 4 4.00 -12.51 -16.41
CA ILE A 4 4.40 -12.79 -15.02
C ILE A 4 5.93 -12.78 -14.87
N VAL A 5 6.63 -13.36 -15.86
CA VAL A 5 8.09 -13.43 -15.87
C VAL A 5 8.73 -12.06 -16.04
N ILE A 6 8.18 -11.21 -16.93
CA ILE A 6 8.71 -9.86 -17.22
C ILE A 6 8.52 -8.90 -16.03
N LYS A 7 7.55 -9.13 -15.14
CA LYS A 7 7.27 -8.21 -14.03
C LYS A 7 7.91 -8.60 -12.71
N LYS A 8 8.05 -9.90 -12.42
CA LYS A 8 8.95 -10.40 -11.36
C LYS A 8 10.37 -9.88 -11.59
N LEU A 9 10.75 -9.77 -12.88
CA LEU A 9 12.01 -9.18 -13.32
C LEU A 9 12.21 -7.73 -12.85
N TYR A 10 11.19 -6.87 -12.77
CA TYR A 10 11.42 -5.46 -12.39
C TYR A 10 11.78 -5.29 -10.91
N ILE A 11 11.10 -6.01 -10.00
CA ILE A 11 11.43 -5.97 -8.56
C ILE A 11 12.82 -6.58 -8.34
N GLU A 12 13.11 -7.69 -9.03
CA GLU A 12 14.42 -8.32 -8.97
C GLU A 12 15.53 -7.42 -9.53
N LEU A 13 15.30 -6.74 -10.65
CA LEU A 13 16.24 -5.78 -11.23
C LEU A 13 16.49 -4.60 -10.29
N ALA A 14 15.43 -4.04 -9.69
CA ALA A 14 15.57 -2.98 -8.70
C ALA A 14 16.39 -3.45 -7.49
N ALA A 15 16.11 -4.64 -6.96
CA ALA A 15 16.87 -5.22 -5.86
C ALA A 15 18.33 -5.48 -6.23
N LYS A 16 18.62 -6.00 -7.44
CA LYS A 16 19.98 -6.16 -7.95
C LYS A 16 20.73 -4.84 -7.99
N GLU A 17 20.10 -3.77 -8.48
CA GLU A 17 20.75 -2.45 -8.52
C GLU A 17 21.00 -1.88 -7.12
N MET A 18 20.05 -2.03 -6.19
CA MET A 18 20.24 -1.64 -4.80
C MET A 18 21.40 -2.41 -4.13
N ILE A 19 21.52 -3.71 -4.39
CA ILE A 19 22.60 -4.55 -3.85
C ILE A 19 23.94 -4.21 -4.53
N ARG A 20 23.94 -3.93 -5.84
CA ARG A 20 25.16 -3.59 -6.60
C ARG A 20 25.89 -2.41 -5.98
N VAL A 21 25.16 -1.38 -5.55
CA VAL A 21 25.74 -0.14 -4.99
C VAL A 21 26.20 -0.25 -3.54
N LEU A 22 25.85 -1.32 -2.81
CA LEU A 22 26.38 -1.57 -1.47
C LEU A 22 27.87 -1.93 -1.53
N LYS A 23 28.66 -1.38 -0.61
CA LYS A 23 30.02 -1.89 -0.30
C LYS A 23 29.95 -3.32 0.27
N PRO A 24 31.03 -4.11 0.20
CA PRO A 24 31.11 -5.38 0.95
C PRO A 24 30.81 -5.18 2.44
N GLY A 25 29.97 -6.03 3.04
CA GLY A 25 29.48 -5.88 4.42
C GLY A 25 28.50 -4.72 4.62
N GLY A 26 28.04 -4.08 3.54
CA GLY A 26 27.02 -3.03 3.57
C GLY A 26 25.63 -3.61 3.86
N ARG A 27 24.78 -2.83 4.54
CA ARG A 27 23.40 -3.21 4.85
C ARG A 27 22.40 -2.45 3.99
N ILE A 28 21.29 -3.09 3.69
CA ILE A 28 20.10 -2.46 3.10
C ILE A 28 18.91 -2.69 4.02
N SER A 29 18.01 -1.72 4.06
CA SER A 29 16.68 -1.86 4.63
C SER A 29 15.66 -1.29 3.65
N THR A 30 14.56 -2.00 3.44
CA THR A 30 13.40 -1.54 2.67
C THR A 30 12.15 -1.64 3.53
N SER A 31 11.13 -0.86 3.18
CA SER A 31 9.78 -1.03 3.73
C SER A 31 8.77 -1.18 2.61
N VAL A 32 7.78 -2.03 2.85
CA VAL A 32 6.63 -2.25 1.96
C VAL A 32 5.38 -2.32 2.80
N TRP A 33 4.23 -1.92 2.25
CA TRP A 33 2.96 -2.07 2.96
C TRP A 33 2.64 -3.55 3.18
N CYS A 34 2.08 -3.87 4.35
CA CYS A 34 1.47 -5.18 4.60
C CYS A 34 0.20 -5.36 3.75
N ILE A 35 -0.45 -6.51 3.90
CA ILE A 35 -1.69 -6.83 3.19
C ILE A 35 -2.79 -5.76 3.39
N PRO A 36 -3.76 -5.66 2.45
CA PRO A 36 -4.86 -4.68 2.53
C PRO A 36 -5.61 -4.68 3.87
N ASP A 37 -5.80 -5.86 4.47
CA ASP A 37 -6.52 -6.04 5.74
C ASP A 37 -5.87 -5.31 6.92
N LYS A 38 -4.57 -5.01 6.83
CA LYS A 38 -3.81 -4.26 7.85
C LYS A 38 -3.58 -2.79 7.49
N ASN A 39 -4.24 -2.31 6.45
CA ASN A 39 -4.06 -0.96 5.89
C ASN A 39 -5.42 -0.31 5.61
N PHE A 40 -6.24 -0.20 6.67
CA PHE A 40 -7.59 0.35 6.55
C PHE A 40 -7.60 1.79 6.04
N TRP A 41 -6.53 2.55 6.31
CA TRP A 41 -6.38 3.94 5.90
C TRP A 41 -6.52 4.13 4.39
N VAL A 42 -6.16 3.15 3.57
CA VAL A 42 -6.31 3.23 2.11
C VAL A 42 -7.51 2.42 1.61
N THR A 43 -7.83 1.30 2.26
CA THR A 43 -8.90 0.40 1.80
C THR A 43 -10.29 0.95 2.08
N ALA A 44 -10.48 1.80 3.09
CA ALA A 44 -11.77 2.45 3.36
C ALA A 44 -12.27 3.26 2.15
N MET A 45 -11.43 4.17 1.63
CA MET A 45 -11.76 4.93 0.42
C MET A 45 -11.71 4.04 -0.84
N GLY A 46 -10.66 3.24 -1.01
CA GLY A 46 -10.48 2.45 -2.24
C GLY A 46 -11.60 1.44 -2.49
N SER A 47 -12.06 0.73 -1.45
CA SER A 47 -13.17 -0.22 -1.58
C SER A 47 -14.50 0.47 -1.87
N THR A 48 -14.74 1.65 -1.27
CA THR A 48 -15.95 2.45 -1.48
C THR A 48 -16.02 2.97 -2.92
N ILE A 49 -14.94 3.56 -3.42
CA ILE A 49 -14.82 4.00 -4.82
C ILE A 49 -15.07 2.83 -5.77
N ASN A 50 -14.37 1.71 -5.58
CA ASN A 50 -14.49 0.55 -6.47
C ASN A 50 -15.92 0.00 -6.52
N ARG A 51 -16.61 -0.07 -5.37
CA ARG A 51 -17.99 -0.56 -5.29
C ARG A 51 -18.98 0.39 -5.96
N ILE A 52 -18.88 1.69 -5.72
CA ILE A 52 -19.83 2.69 -6.26
C ILE A 52 -19.61 2.87 -7.77
N MET A 53 -18.36 3.03 -8.19
CA MET A 53 -18.01 3.30 -9.58
C MET A 53 -17.87 2.04 -10.44
N GLN A 54 -18.01 0.85 -9.84
CA GLN A 54 -17.88 -0.46 -10.51
C GLN A 54 -16.58 -0.56 -11.32
N ILE A 55 -15.47 -0.10 -10.74
CA ILE A 55 -14.17 -0.10 -11.41
C ILE A 55 -13.78 -1.55 -11.72
N PRO A 56 -13.46 -1.89 -12.99
CA PRO A 56 -13.06 -3.23 -13.36
C PRO A 56 -11.86 -3.71 -12.53
N PRO A 57 -11.86 -4.99 -12.10
CA PRO A 57 -10.74 -5.53 -11.34
C PRO A 57 -9.46 -5.39 -12.15
N GLN A 58 -8.42 -4.89 -11.49
CA GLN A 58 -7.10 -4.83 -12.11
C GLN A 58 -6.57 -6.26 -12.30
N PRO A 59 -5.81 -6.52 -13.37
CA PRO A 59 -5.08 -7.76 -13.51
C PRO A 59 -4.26 -8.07 -12.23
N PRO A 60 -4.15 -9.35 -11.80
CA PRO A 60 -3.36 -9.70 -10.61
C PRO A 60 -1.92 -9.21 -10.64
N ASP A 61 -1.38 -8.96 -11.85
CA ASP A 61 -0.03 -8.48 -12.09
C ASP A 61 0.05 -6.97 -12.40
N ALA A 62 -1.02 -6.21 -12.18
CA ALA A 62 -1.02 -4.75 -12.27
C ALA A 62 -0.08 -4.13 -11.21
N PRO A 63 0.52 -2.95 -11.47
CA PRO A 63 1.18 -2.20 -10.41
C PRO A 63 0.15 -1.80 -9.34
N GLY A 64 0.55 -1.85 -8.07
CA GLY A 64 -0.33 -1.51 -6.97
C GLY A 64 0.44 -1.39 -5.65
N MET A 65 -0.12 -0.64 -4.72
CA MET A 65 0.47 -0.35 -3.40
C MET A 65 0.85 -1.63 -2.65
N PHE A 66 0.08 -2.70 -2.81
CA PHE A 66 0.25 -3.99 -2.12
C PHE A 66 0.98 -5.04 -2.95
N ARG A 67 1.64 -4.67 -4.05
CA ARG A 67 2.34 -5.62 -4.93
C ARG A 67 3.41 -6.45 -4.21
N CYS A 68 4.02 -5.90 -3.16
CA CYS A 68 5.07 -6.54 -2.36
C CYS A 68 4.59 -6.92 -0.96
N ALA A 69 3.28 -7.05 -0.73
CA ALA A 69 2.69 -7.22 0.59
C ALA A 69 2.67 -8.67 1.09
N GLU A 70 3.02 -9.64 0.24
CA GLU A 70 3.14 -11.05 0.65
C GLU A 70 4.34 -11.19 1.60
N SER A 71 4.08 -11.70 2.81
CA SER A 71 5.13 -11.92 3.82
C SER A 71 6.20 -12.88 3.28
N GLY A 72 7.46 -12.54 3.53
CA GLY A 72 8.63 -13.28 3.04
C GLY A 72 9.00 -12.97 1.59
N MET A 73 8.15 -12.30 0.79
CA MET A 73 8.41 -12.05 -0.64
C MET A 73 9.72 -11.28 -0.87
N ILE A 74 9.94 -10.20 -0.13
CA ILE A 74 11.15 -9.36 -0.28
C ILE A 74 12.35 -9.98 0.43
N GLU A 75 12.13 -10.64 1.57
CA GLU A 75 13.21 -11.33 2.29
C GLU A 75 13.78 -12.47 1.44
N ASP A 76 12.93 -13.28 0.82
CA ASP A 76 13.35 -14.36 -0.08
C ASP A 76 14.01 -13.83 -1.34
N LEU A 77 13.56 -12.69 -1.86
CA LEU A 77 14.26 -12.01 -2.94
C LEU A 77 15.68 -11.61 -2.53
N PHE A 78 15.87 -11.04 -1.34
CA PHE A 78 17.19 -10.68 -0.81
C PHE A 78 18.10 -11.92 -0.64
N LYS A 79 17.57 -13.02 -0.09
CA LYS A 79 18.29 -14.30 0.02
C LYS A 79 18.72 -14.81 -1.36
N ASN A 80 17.81 -14.80 -2.33
CA ASN A 80 18.08 -15.27 -3.70
C ASN A 80 19.12 -14.42 -4.43
N LEU A 81 19.28 -13.15 -4.05
CA LEU A 81 20.30 -12.24 -4.59
C LEU A 81 21.61 -12.26 -3.80
N GLY A 82 21.75 -13.16 -2.83
CA GLY A 82 23.00 -13.41 -2.11
C GLY A 82 23.21 -12.56 -0.86
N LEU A 83 22.21 -11.78 -0.42
CA LEU A 83 22.29 -11.12 0.88
C LEU A 83 22.22 -12.13 2.02
N LYS A 84 22.92 -11.83 3.10
CA LYS A 84 22.98 -12.58 4.35
C LYS A 84 22.32 -11.79 5.47
N ASN A 85 22.15 -12.42 6.64
CA ASN A 85 21.58 -11.79 7.83
C ASN A 85 20.23 -11.10 7.52
N THR A 86 19.40 -11.76 6.70
CA THR A 86 18.12 -11.19 6.29
C THR A 86 17.11 -11.31 7.42
N SER A 87 16.20 -10.34 7.49
CA SER A 87 15.07 -10.36 8.42
C SER A 87 13.90 -9.58 7.84
N GLU A 88 12.70 -10.06 8.09
CA GLU A 88 11.44 -9.32 7.91
C GLU A 88 10.79 -9.10 9.26
N VAL A 89 10.38 -7.86 9.53
CA VAL A 89 9.68 -7.48 10.76
C VAL A 89 8.45 -6.68 10.38
N GLU A 90 7.29 -7.07 10.90
CA GLU A 90 6.10 -6.23 10.82
C GLU A 90 6.21 -5.05 11.79
N VAL A 91 5.99 -3.85 11.27
CA VAL A 91 5.94 -2.60 12.02
C VAL A 91 4.52 -2.06 11.94
N CYS A 92 3.84 -2.04 13.09
CA CYS A 92 2.54 -1.40 13.23
C CYS A 92 2.72 0.11 13.27
N GLY A 93 2.00 0.81 12.39
CA GLY A 93 1.96 2.27 12.34
C GLY A 93 0.55 2.75 12.57
N GLU A 94 0.41 3.92 13.21
CA GLU A 94 -0.87 4.60 13.38
C GLU A 94 -0.84 5.92 12.62
N LEU A 95 -1.94 6.21 11.93
CA LEU A 95 -2.19 7.48 11.24
C LEU A 95 -3.29 8.22 11.98
N ASP A 96 -2.92 9.25 12.75
CA ASP A 96 -3.89 10.12 13.41
C ASP A 96 -4.42 11.16 12.42
N CYS A 97 -5.58 10.88 11.85
CA CYS A 97 -6.31 11.82 11.00
C CYS A 97 -7.15 12.80 11.83
N GLY A 98 -7.33 12.59 13.13
CA GLY A 98 -8.23 13.39 13.96
C GLY A 98 -9.71 13.13 13.66
N THR A 99 -10.19 13.44 12.45
CA THR A 99 -11.61 13.32 12.05
C THR A 99 -11.78 12.70 10.67
N ALA A 100 -12.99 12.23 10.35
CA ALA A 100 -13.33 11.71 9.03
C ALA A 100 -13.18 12.75 7.91
N GLU A 101 -13.42 14.03 8.21
CA GLU A 101 -13.23 15.12 7.24
C GLU A 101 -11.75 15.34 6.91
N ILE A 102 -10.89 15.34 7.92
CA ILE A 102 -9.43 15.44 7.71
C ILE A 102 -8.92 14.21 6.94
N TYR A 103 -9.42 13.01 7.27
CA TYR A 103 -9.11 11.81 6.49
C TYR A 103 -9.49 11.98 5.02
N TRP A 104 -10.71 12.45 4.72
CA TRP A 104 -11.17 12.67 3.36
C TRP A 104 -10.22 13.60 2.60
N ASN A 105 -9.92 14.76 3.18
CA ASN A 105 -9.04 15.76 2.59
C ASN A 105 -7.64 15.19 2.34
N MET A 106 -7.06 14.51 3.33
CA MET A 106 -5.76 13.85 3.19
C MET A 106 -5.76 12.86 2.02
N MET A 107 -6.76 11.99 1.93
CA MET A 107 -6.81 10.99 0.85
C MET A 107 -7.00 11.63 -0.53
N THR A 108 -7.78 12.71 -0.63
CA THR A 108 -7.94 13.46 -1.89
C THR A 108 -6.73 14.35 -2.23
N ASP A 109 -5.81 14.57 -1.29
CA ASP A 109 -4.59 15.35 -1.54
C ASP A 109 -3.42 14.44 -1.95
N ILE A 110 -3.26 13.27 -1.31
CA ILE A 110 -2.06 12.43 -1.46
C ILE A 110 -2.26 11.19 -2.34
N ALA A 111 -3.49 10.68 -2.46
CA ALA A 111 -3.75 9.42 -3.16
C ALA A 111 -4.16 9.69 -4.61
N ALA A 112 -3.17 9.92 -5.48
CA ALA A 112 -3.38 10.21 -6.90
C ALA A 112 -4.37 9.25 -7.62
N PRO A 113 -4.38 7.93 -7.37
CA PRO A 113 -5.38 7.04 -7.98
C PRO A 113 -6.83 7.38 -7.60
N PHE A 114 -7.07 7.85 -6.38
CA PHE A 114 -8.39 8.23 -5.90
C PHE A 114 -8.82 9.58 -6.48
N VAL A 115 -7.91 10.54 -6.57
CA VAL A 115 -8.16 11.82 -7.27
C VAL A 115 -8.54 11.59 -8.73
N ALA A 116 -7.80 10.71 -9.41
CA ALA A 116 -8.08 10.34 -10.79
C ALA A 116 -9.45 9.64 -10.93
N ALA A 117 -9.79 8.73 -10.02
CA ALA A 117 -11.12 8.09 -10.02
C ALA A 117 -12.23 9.12 -9.80
N LEU A 118 -12.12 9.96 -8.76
CA LEU A 118 -13.12 10.97 -8.43
C LEU A 118 -13.30 12.01 -9.55
N SER A 119 -12.24 12.35 -10.29
CA SER A 119 -12.31 13.27 -11.43
C SER A 119 -13.10 12.71 -12.63
N ASN A 120 -13.36 11.39 -12.66
CA ASN A 120 -14.21 10.74 -13.65
C ASN A 120 -15.66 10.52 -13.16
N ALA A 121 -15.98 10.95 -11.94
CA ALA A 121 -17.31 10.84 -11.35
C ALA A 121 -18.08 12.17 -11.47
N ASP A 122 -19.41 12.09 -11.52
CA ASP A 122 -20.26 13.27 -11.35
C ASP A 122 -20.34 13.72 -9.88
N GLU A 123 -20.84 14.93 -9.66
CA GLU A 123 -20.92 15.53 -8.33
C GLU A 123 -21.75 14.69 -7.35
N GLU A 124 -22.87 14.12 -7.82
CA GLU A 124 -23.73 13.25 -7.01
C GLU A 124 -22.96 12.00 -6.53
N THR A 125 -22.19 11.38 -7.43
CA THR A 125 -21.35 10.23 -7.11
C THR A 125 -20.25 10.59 -6.12
N ILE A 126 -19.58 11.74 -6.27
CA ILE A 126 -18.55 12.20 -5.34
C ILE A 126 -19.15 12.42 -3.93
N ILE A 127 -20.30 13.09 -3.85
CA ILE A 127 -21.02 13.32 -2.59
C ILE A 127 -21.37 11.98 -1.93
N LYS A 128 -21.86 11.01 -2.72
CA LYS A 128 -22.18 9.67 -2.24
C LYS A 128 -20.95 8.95 -1.70
N ILE A 129 -19.83 8.96 -2.44
CA ILE A 129 -18.57 8.35 -2.00
C ILE A 129 -18.10 8.99 -0.68
N LYS A 130 -18.11 10.33 -0.58
CA LYS A 130 -17.72 11.04 0.65
C LYS A 130 -18.60 10.65 1.83
N SER A 131 -19.92 10.60 1.63
CA SER A 131 -20.88 10.20 2.66
C SER A 131 -20.60 8.78 3.15
N GLU A 132 -20.45 7.81 2.25
CA GLU A 132 -20.24 6.40 2.62
C GLU A 132 -18.88 6.18 3.28
N VAL A 133 -17.81 6.83 2.82
CA VAL A 133 -16.49 6.79 3.48
C VAL A 133 -16.58 7.37 4.90
N THR A 134 -17.26 8.51 5.06
CA THR A 134 -17.45 9.14 6.37
C THR A 134 -18.23 8.24 7.32
N GLU A 135 -19.28 7.58 6.82
CA GLU A 135 -20.07 6.64 7.62
C GLU A 135 -19.23 5.43 8.07
N ILE A 136 -18.46 4.82 7.17
CA ILE A 136 -17.56 3.71 7.47
C ILE A 136 -16.54 4.09 8.56
N LEU A 137 -15.98 5.30 8.49
CA LEU A 137 -15.06 5.81 9.51
C LEU A 137 -15.76 6.02 10.84
N ASN A 138 -16.93 6.66 10.86
CA ASN A 138 -17.68 6.90 12.10
C ASN A 138 -18.14 5.58 12.77
N GLN A 139 -18.46 4.56 11.98
CA GLN A 139 -18.78 3.23 12.50
C GLN A 139 -17.56 2.55 13.15
N LYS A 140 -16.37 2.70 12.56
CA LYS A 140 -15.13 2.12 13.10
C LYS A 140 -14.57 2.94 14.27
N PHE A 141 -14.76 4.26 14.26
CA PHE A 141 -14.25 5.22 15.24
C PHE A 141 -15.42 6.04 15.83
N PRO A 142 -16.24 5.43 16.71
CA PRO A 142 -17.48 6.03 17.20
C PRO A 142 -17.26 7.21 18.16
N ASP A 143 -16.05 7.38 18.70
CA ASP A 143 -15.66 8.55 19.50
C ASP A 143 -15.31 9.79 18.63
N GLY A 144 -15.35 9.63 17.31
CA GLY A 144 -15.01 10.66 16.34
C GLY A 144 -13.51 10.87 16.14
N LYS A 145 -12.65 10.14 16.88
CA LYS A 145 -11.20 10.23 16.75
C LYS A 145 -10.70 9.19 15.76
N VAL A 146 -10.38 9.64 14.55
CA VAL A 146 -9.92 8.74 13.47
C VAL A 146 -8.42 8.50 13.57
N VAL A 147 -8.02 7.43 14.25
CA VAL A 147 -6.64 6.92 14.30
C VAL A 147 -6.59 5.55 13.63
N ILE A 148 -5.94 5.46 12.48
CA ILE A 148 -6.05 4.28 11.59
C ILE A 148 -4.74 3.53 11.48
N ASP A 149 -4.80 2.20 11.59
CA ASP A 149 -3.65 1.32 11.36
C ASP A 149 -3.15 1.40 9.90
N GLY A 150 -1.84 1.50 9.76
CA GLY A 150 -1.08 1.45 8.51
C GLY A 150 0.19 0.63 8.68
N ASN A 151 0.05 -0.71 8.60
CA ASN A 151 1.16 -1.61 8.88
C ASN A 151 2.06 -1.80 7.66
N SER A 152 3.35 -1.93 7.92
CA SER A 152 4.38 -2.20 6.93
C SER A 152 5.29 -3.36 7.36
N PHE A 153 5.88 -4.05 6.39
CA PHE A 153 7.03 -4.90 6.63
C PHE A 153 8.29 -4.06 6.44
N VAL A 154 9.21 -4.16 7.40
CA VAL A 154 10.59 -3.68 7.26
C VAL A 154 11.48 -4.89 7.02
N ILE A 155 12.19 -4.88 5.90
CA ILE A 155 13.04 -5.98 5.46
C ILE A 155 14.48 -5.48 5.41
N SER A 156 15.41 -6.23 5.98
CA SER A 156 16.84 -5.91 5.91
C SER A 156 17.69 -7.07 5.43
N GLY A 157 18.91 -6.76 4.97
CA GLY A 157 19.93 -7.73 4.60
C GLY A 157 21.32 -7.11 4.49
N GLU A 158 22.34 -7.95 4.46
CA GLU A 158 23.77 -7.58 4.42
C GLU A 158 24.48 -8.22 3.22
N LYS A 159 25.29 -7.45 2.49
CA LYS A 159 26.00 -7.90 1.29
C LYS A 159 27.29 -8.65 1.60
#